data_AF-A0A9X5CFD4-F1
#
_entry.id   AF-A0A9X5CFD4-F1
#
_cell.length_a   1.000
_cell.length_b   1.000
_cell.length_c   1.000
_cell.angle_alpha   90.00
_cell.angle_beta   90.00
_cell.angle_gamma   90.00
#
_symmetry.space_group_name_H-M   'P 1'
#
loop_
_entity.id
_entity.type
_entity.pdbx_description
1 polymer ?
#
loop_
_entity_poly.entity_id
_entity_poly.type
_entity_poly.pdbx_seq_one_letter_code
_entity_poly.pdbx_strand_id
1 'polypeptide(L)'
;MNDLAPLLTPEGRALLDEVRDTDPAHELAVATRLRRDHPAELVSAALGQARLRQRAVAKFGAEDAARMFFTPNGVEQSTRRSVAAYRAERLRAAGVRS
;
A
#
# COMPACT_ATOMS: atom_id res chain seq x y z
N MET A 1 9.57 -11.70 2.76
CA MET A 1 9.74 -10.28 3.15
C MET A 1 9.28 -9.47 1.94
N ASN A 2 8.29 -8.59 2.07
CA ASN A 2 7.73 -7.90 0.88
C ASN A 2 8.72 -6.82 0.42
N ASP A 3 9.60 -7.17 -0.52
CA ASP A 3 10.58 -6.24 -1.06
C ASP A 3 9.87 -5.18 -1.90
N LEU A 4 10.12 -3.91 -1.58
CA LEU A 4 9.54 -2.77 -2.28
C LEU A 4 10.34 -2.39 -3.52
N ALA A 5 11.64 -2.74 -3.58
CA ALA A 5 12.52 -2.31 -4.65
C ALA A 5 12.01 -2.67 -6.06
N PRO A 6 11.46 -3.88 -6.33
CA PRO A 6 10.90 -4.21 -7.64
C PRO A 6 9.69 -3.34 -8.01
N LEU A 7 8.91 -2.94 -7.00
CA LEU A 7 7.77 -2.05 -7.20
C LEU A 7 8.22 -0.63 -7.51
N LEU A 8 9.51 -0.29 -7.32
CA LEU A 8 10.06 1.05 -7.53
C LEU A 8 10.31 1.42 -9.01
N THR A 9 10.19 0.46 -9.92
CA THR A 9 10.40 0.63 -11.37
C THR A 9 9.12 1.03 -12.10
N PRO A 10 9.18 1.67 -13.29
CA PRO A 10 7.98 1.99 -14.06
C PRO A 10 7.04 0.79 -14.28
N GLU A 11 7.59 -0.38 -14.59
CA GLU A 11 6.84 -1.64 -14.72
C GLU A 11 6.12 -2.00 -13.41
N GLY A 12 6.82 -1.92 -12.27
CA GLY A 12 6.22 -2.19 -10.97
C GLY A 12 5.10 -1.22 -10.60
N ARG A 13 5.18 0.06 -10.99
CA ARG A 13 4.07 1.02 -10.78
C ARG A 13 2.88 0.70 -11.67
N ALA A 14 3.11 0.38 -12.94
CA ALA A 14 2.05 -0.04 -13.84
C ALA A 14 1.33 -1.30 -13.31
N LEU A 15 2.09 -2.27 -12.80
CA LEU A 15 1.51 -3.48 -12.22
C LEU A 15 0.69 -3.18 -10.95
N LEU A 16 1.15 -2.25 -10.10
CA LEU A 16 0.38 -1.78 -8.93
C LEU A 16 -0.94 -1.12 -9.31
N ASP A 17 -0.98 -0.41 -10.42
CA ASP A 17 -2.20 0.19 -10.94
C ASP A 17 -3.14 -0.89 -11.50
N GLU A 18 -2.61 -1.89 -12.22
CA GLU A 18 -3.41 -3.01 -12.74
C GLU A 18 -4.06 -3.83 -11.61
N VAL A 19 -3.34 -4.09 -10.51
CA VAL A 19 -3.84 -4.95 -9.43
C VAL A 19 -4.67 -4.24 -8.34
N ARG A 20 -4.78 -2.90 -8.39
CA ARG A 20 -5.30 -2.02 -7.33
C ARG A 20 -6.62 -2.50 -6.70
N ASP A 21 -7.55 -2.98 -7.52
CA ASP A 21 -8.90 -3.38 -7.13
C ASP A 21 -9.15 -4.87 -7.36
N THR A 22 -8.09 -5.68 -7.29
CA THR A 22 -8.22 -7.14 -7.39
C THR A 22 -9.07 -7.65 -6.23
N ASP A 23 -10.19 -8.27 -6.56
CA ASP A 23 -10.99 -9.04 -5.61
C ASP A 23 -10.15 -10.21 -5.08
N PRO A 24 -10.02 -10.39 -3.75
CA PRO A 24 -9.34 -11.53 -3.16
C PRO A 24 -9.78 -12.90 -3.72
N ALA A 25 -11.05 -13.04 -4.12
CA ALA A 25 -11.56 -14.27 -4.74
C ALA A 25 -10.90 -14.59 -6.10
N HIS A 26 -10.39 -13.57 -6.80
CA HIS A 26 -9.77 -13.69 -8.12
C HIS A 26 -8.24 -13.55 -8.09
N GLU A 27 -7.63 -13.35 -6.91
CA GLU A 27 -6.20 -13.07 -6.74
C GLU A 27 -5.31 -14.14 -7.42
N LEU A 28 -5.64 -15.42 -7.27
CA LEU A 28 -4.88 -16.52 -7.88
C LEU A 28 -4.95 -16.52 -9.42
N ALA A 29 -6.13 -16.22 -9.98
CA ALA A 29 -6.30 -16.13 -11.43
C ALA A 29 -5.52 -14.94 -12.00
N VAL A 30 -5.57 -13.78 -11.32
CA VAL A 30 -4.79 -12.59 -11.67
C VAL A 30 -3.29 -12.89 -11.60
N ALA A 31 -2.82 -13.50 -10.51
CA ALA A 31 -1.42 -13.89 -10.36
C ALA A 31 -0.95 -14.82 -11.49
N THR A 32 -1.75 -15.84 -11.81
CA THR A 32 -1.44 -16.80 -12.88
C THR A 32 -1.36 -16.14 -14.24
N ARG A 33 -2.25 -15.20 -14.55
CA ARG A 33 -2.24 -14.43 -15.80
C ARG A 33 -0.96 -13.58 -15.88
N LEU A 34 -0.70 -12.77 -14.86
CA LEU A 34 0.40 -11.80 -14.85
C LEU A 34 1.78 -12.47 -14.89
N ARG A 35 1.94 -13.64 -14.27
CA ARG A 35 3.21 -14.39 -14.29
C ARG A 35 3.63 -14.92 -15.67
N ARG A 36 2.76 -14.84 -16.68
CA ARG A 36 3.12 -15.17 -18.06
C ARG A 36 4.01 -14.11 -18.69
N ASP A 37 3.79 -12.85 -18.31
CA ASP A 37 4.42 -11.68 -18.93
C ASP A 37 5.36 -10.94 -17.97
N HIS A 38 5.32 -11.25 -16.67
CA HIS A 38 6.09 -10.58 -15.62
C HIS A 38 6.83 -11.55 -14.69
N PRO A 39 7.96 -11.14 -14.08
CA PRO A 39 8.64 -11.93 -13.06
C PRO A 39 7.73 -12.27 -11.87
N ALA A 40 7.79 -13.53 -11.41
CA ALA A 40 6.92 -14.02 -10.34
C ALA A 40 7.04 -13.22 -9.03
N GLU A 41 8.25 -12.76 -8.70
CA GLU A 41 8.52 -11.92 -7.53
C GLU A 41 7.85 -10.54 -7.66
N LEU A 42 7.85 -9.94 -8.85
CA LEU A 42 7.21 -8.64 -9.09
C LEU A 42 5.68 -8.74 -8.94
N VAL A 43 5.07 -9.79 -9.52
CA VAL A 43 3.63 -10.06 -9.39
C VAL A 43 3.25 -10.26 -7.94
N SER A 44 4.03 -11.05 -7.20
CA SER A 44 3.75 -11.33 -5.79
C SER A 44 3.90 -10.08 -4.92
N ALA A 45 4.92 -9.26 -5.18
CA ALA A 45 5.09 -7.97 -4.49
C ALA A 45 3.92 -7.01 -4.77
N ALA A 46 3.43 -6.95 -6.01
CA ALA A 46 2.34 -6.06 -6.40
C ALA A 46 1.01 -6.45 -5.75
N LEU A 47 0.64 -7.74 -5.81
CA LEU A 47 -0.57 -8.26 -5.14
C LEU A 47 -0.48 -8.10 -3.61
N GLY A 48 0.68 -8.40 -3.04
CA GLY A 48 0.94 -8.17 -1.61
C GLY A 48 0.74 -6.72 -1.22
N GLN A 49 1.23 -5.78 -2.03
CA GLN A 49 1.05 -4.35 -1.78
C GLN A 49 -0.42 -3.92 -1.96
N ALA A 50 -1.13 -4.41 -2.97
CA ALA A 50 -2.55 -4.12 -3.17
C ALA A 50 -3.38 -4.52 -1.94
N ARG A 51 -3.12 -5.71 -1.38
CA ARG A 51 -3.77 -6.17 -0.16
C ARG A 51 -3.44 -5.32 1.07
N LEU A 52 -2.19 -4.86 1.19
CA LEU A 52 -1.80 -3.95 2.26
C LEU A 52 -2.49 -2.58 2.12
N ARG A 53 -2.63 -2.07 0.90
CA ARG A 53 -3.38 -0.83 0.63
C ARG A 53 -4.85 -0.97 1.02
N GLN A 54 -5.51 -2.07 0.66
CA GLN A 54 -6.88 -2.36 1.09
C GLN A 54 -7.01 -2.35 2.62
N ARG A 55 -6.10 -3.02 3.35
CA ARG A 55 -6.07 -2.99 4.83
C ARG A 55 -5.80 -1.59 5.39
N ALA A 56 -4.93 -0.83 4.74
CA ALA A 56 -4.53 0.50 5.18
C ALA A 56 -5.65 1.55 5.06
N VAL A 57 -6.67 1.32 4.22
CA VAL A 57 -7.85 2.21 4.10
C VAL A 57 -8.45 2.55 5.47
N ALA A 58 -8.55 1.57 6.37
CA ALA A 58 -9.10 1.77 7.71
C ALA A 58 -8.30 2.76 8.58
N LYS A 59 -7.01 2.99 8.29
CA LYS A 59 -6.13 3.89 9.05
C LYS A 59 -5.83 5.20 8.33
N PHE A 60 -5.73 5.17 6.99
CA PHE A 60 -5.25 6.28 6.17
C PHE A 60 -6.35 6.89 5.29
N GLY A 61 -7.47 6.20 5.06
CA GLY A 61 -8.46 6.57 4.05
C GLY A 61 -8.07 6.05 2.66
N ALA A 62 -9.04 5.97 1.75
CA ALA A 62 -8.87 5.34 0.44
C ALA A 62 -7.81 6.04 -0.41
N GLU A 63 -7.83 7.37 -0.47
CA GLU A 63 -6.93 8.17 -1.30
C GLU A 63 -5.45 8.04 -0.88
N ASP A 64 -5.17 8.15 0.42
CA ASP A 64 -3.80 8.04 0.95
C ASP A 64 -3.30 6.60 0.84
N ALA A 65 -4.13 5.62 1.20
CA ALA A 65 -3.78 4.21 1.10
C ALA A 65 -3.48 3.80 -0.35
N ALA A 66 -4.23 4.33 -1.32
CA ALA A 66 -4.08 4.09 -2.74
C ALA A 66 -2.71 4.50 -3.33
N ARG A 67 -2.02 5.49 -2.73
CA ARG A 67 -0.75 6.02 -3.25
C ARG A 67 0.48 5.60 -2.44
N MET A 68 0.31 5.20 -1.18
CA MET A 68 1.42 4.84 -0.29
C MET A 68 1.95 3.43 -0.54
N PHE A 69 3.16 3.17 -0.04
CA PHE A 69 3.76 1.85 0.06
C PHE A 69 3.74 1.39 1.50
N PHE A 70 3.37 0.14 1.72
CA PHE A 70 3.25 -0.44 3.04
C PHE A 70 4.12 -1.68 3.19
N THR A 71 4.52 -1.92 4.44
CA THR A 71 4.98 -3.22 4.92
C THR A 71 3.91 -3.78 5.88
N PRO A 72 3.84 -5.10 6.10
CA PRO A 72 2.87 -5.68 7.02
C PRO A 72 2.91 -5.03 8.41
N ASN A 73 4.10 -4.97 9.01
CA ASN A 73 4.30 -4.33 10.33
C ASN A 73 3.97 -2.84 10.30
N GLY A 74 4.30 -2.14 9.21
CA GLY A 74 4.01 -0.70 9.07
C GLY A 74 2.51 -0.39 9.08
N VAL A 75 1.68 -1.18 8.38
CA VAL A 75 0.23 -1.02 8.45
C VAL A 75 -0.26 -1.27 9.86
N GLU A 76 0.20 -2.34 10.52
CA GLU A 76 -0.27 -2.75 11.84
C GLU A 76 0.10 -1.78 12.95
N GLN A 77 1.30 -1.20 12.90
CA GLN A 77 1.82 -0.28 13.93
C GLN A 77 1.46 1.19 13.66
N SER A 78 1.04 1.54 12.44
CA SER A 78 0.70 2.92 12.12
C SER A 78 -0.44 3.47 12.98
N THR A 79 -0.31 4.74 13.36
CA THR A 79 -1.37 5.49 14.04
C THR A 79 -2.46 5.86 13.03
N ARG A 80 -3.73 5.77 13.42
CA ARG A 80 -4.86 6.22 12.58
C ARG A 80 -4.75 7.73 12.26
N ARG A 81 -5.17 8.13 11.07
CA ARG A 81 -5.16 9.51 10.58
C ARG A 81 -5.81 10.51 11.54
N SER A 82 -6.93 10.15 12.16
CA SER A 82 -7.63 11.03 13.12
C SER A 82 -6.77 11.35 14.35
N VAL A 83 -6.05 10.37 14.89
CA VAL A 83 -5.16 10.56 16.04
C VAL A 83 -3.92 11.36 15.64
N ALA A 84 -3.36 11.10 14.46
CA ALA A 84 -2.24 11.88 13.92
C ALA A 84 -2.63 13.35 13.73
N ALA A 85 -3.81 13.63 13.17
CA ALA A 85 -4.34 14.99 13.00
C ALA A 85 -4.56 15.69 14.35
N TYR A 86 -5.14 15.00 15.33
CA TYR A 86 -5.29 15.54 16.69
C TYR A 86 -3.95 15.92 17.32
N ARG A 87 -2.94 15.04 17.20
CA ARG A 87 -1.58 15.31 17.72
C ARG A 87 -0.92 16.48 16.99
N ALA A 88 -1.06 16.57 15.67
CA ALA A 88 -0.54 17.68 14.89
C ALA A 88 -1.15 19.01 15.33
N GLU A 89 -2.47 19.06 15.56
CA GLU A 89 -3.15 20.26 16.05
C GLU A 89 -2.68 20.66 17.47
N ARG A 90 -2.42 19.68 18.34
CA ARG A 90 -1.87 19.94 19.68
C ARG A 90 -0.45 20.52 19.63
N LEU A 91 0.40 20.01 18.75
CA LEU A 91 1.75 20.56 18.54
C LEU A 91 1.69 21.99 17.99
N ARG A 92 0.81 22.25 17.02
CA ARG A 92 0.57 23.58 16.46
C ARG A 92 0.10 24.56 17.53
N ALA A 93 -0.86 24.17 18.37
CA ALA A 93 -1.37 24.98 19.47
C ALA A 93 -0.31 25.24 20.55
N ALA A 94 0.69 24.37 20.69
CA ALA A 94 1.84 24.56 21.56
C ALA A 94 2.97 25.42 20.95
N GLY A 95 2.77 25.95 19.73
CA GLY A 95 3.72 26.82 19.04
C GLY A 95 4.85 26.09 18.29
N VAL A 96 4.81 24.76 18.18
CA VAL A 96 5.78 23.97 17.41
C VAL A 96 5.57 24.22 15.91
N ARG A 97 6.66 24.54 15.20
CA ARG A 97 6.69 24.84 13.76
C ARG A 97 7.87 24.11 13.11
N SER A 98 7.79 23.83 11.81
CA SER A 98 8.86 23.23 10.99
C SER A 98 9.87 24.26 10.54
#